data_AF-A0A381XA98-F1
#
_entry.id   AF-A0A381XA98-F1
#
_cell.length_a   1.000
_cell.length_b   1.000
_cell.length_c   1.000
_cell.angle_alpha   90.00
_cell.angle_beta   90.00
_cell.angle_gamma   90.00
#
_symmetry.space_group_name_H-M   'P 1'
#
loop_
_entity.id
_entity.type
_entity.pdbx_description
1 polymer ?
#
loop_
_entity_poly.entity_id
_entity_poly.type
_entity_poly.pdbx_seq_one_letter_code
_entity_poly.pdbx_strand_id
1 'polypeptide(L)' 'MKNTSDLKLLLEDLLEEQFKLKMQAATGQLAKSTEFKKVRKNIARIKTIMKEKQNND' A
#
# COMPACT_ATOMS: atom_id res chain seq x y z
N MET A 1 -3.99 -16.96 11.04
CA MET A 1 -2.96 -16.33 10.20
C MET A 1 -3.69 -15.61 9.07
N LYS A 2 -3.40 -14.32 8.79
CA LYS A 2 -4.00 -13.65 7.62
C LYS A 2 -3.66 -14.44 6.36
N ASN A 3 -4.66 -14.88 5.60
CA ASN A 3 -4.44 -15.66 4.39
C ASN A 3 -3.77 -14.80 3.32
N THR A 4 -3.17 -15.42 2.31
CA THR A 4 -2.58 -14.71 1.16
C THR A 4 -3.61 -13.82 0.47
N SER A 5 -4.89 -14.20 0.49
CA SER A 5 -6.02 -13.39 0.03
C SER A 5 -6.20 -12.08 0.81
N ASP A 6 -6.07 -12.11 2.14
CA ASP A 6 -6.23 -10.90 2.98
C ASP A 6 -5.11 -9.89 2.73
N LEU A 7 -3.90 -10.38 2.44
CA LEU A 7 -2.76 -9.54 2.09
C LEU A 7 -2.94 -8.87 0.72
N LYS A 8 -3.58 -9.57 -0.23
CA LYS A 8 -3.94 -9.00 -1.53
C LYS A 8 -4.99 -7.91 -1.39
N LEU A 9 -6.06 -8.15 -0.62
CA LEU A 9 -7.08 -7.13 -0.36
C LEU A 9 -6.48 -5.87 0.26
N LEU A 10 -5.64 -6.02 1.29
CA LEU A 10 -4.97 -4.89 1.92
C LEU A 10 -4.02 -4.15 0.96
N LEU A 11 -3.41 -4.87 0.01
CA LEU A 11 -2.56 -4.25 -1.02
C LEU A 11 -3.40 -3.39 -1.97
N GLU A 12 -4.56 -3.88 -2.43
CA GLU A 12 -5.48 -3.13 -3.29
C GLU A 12 -5.98 -1.85 -2.60
N ASP A 13 -6.39 -1.95 -1.33
CA ASP A 13 -6.84 -0.78 -0.55
C ASP A 13 -5.76 0.31 -0.47
N LEU A 14 -4.50 -0.07 -0.24
CA LEU A 14 -3.37 0.86 -0.18
C LEU A 14 -3.02 1.45 -1.56
N LEU A 15 -3.25 0.71 -2.64
CA LEU A 15 -3.05 1.22 -4.00
C LEU A 15 -4.13 2.25 -4.36
N GLU A 16 -5.38 2.01 -3.95
CA GLU A 16 -6.46 2.99 -4.08
C GLU A 16 -6.17 4.25 -3.25
N GLU A 17 -5.71 4.11 -2.01
CA GLU A 17 -5.28 5.23 -1.16
C GLU A 17 -4.13 6.02 -1.82
N GLN A 18 -3.14 5.33 -2.37
CA GLN A 18 -2.06 5.98 -3.11
C GLN A 18 -2.59 6.76 -4.33
N PHE A 19 -3.55 6.22 -5.06
CA PHE A 19 -4.16 6.89 -6.21
C PHE A 19 -4.89 8.17 -5.78
N LYS A 20 -5.70 8.10 -4.72
CA LYS A 20 -6.38 9.28 -4.13
C LYS A 20 -5.38 10.35 -3.72
N LEU A 21 -4.29 9.97 -3.04
CA LEU A 21 -3.23 10.91 -2.65
C LEU A 21 -2.54 11.55 -3.87
N LYS A 22 -2.31 10.81 -4.95
CA LYS A 22 -1.77 11.36 -6.22
C LYS A 22 -2.73 12.36 -6.85
N MET A 23 -4.03 12.06 -6.87
CA MET A 23 -5.03 13.00 -7.38
C MET A 23 -5.09 14.28 -6.55
N GLN A 24 -5.08 14.18 -5.21
CA GLN A 24 -5.05 15.34 -4.32
C GLN A 24 -3.79 16.19 -4.51
N ALA A 25 -2.63 15.56 -4.69
CA ALA A 25 -1.40 16.28 -4.98
C ALA A 25 -1.45 17.00 -6.33
N ALA A 26 -2.10 16.40 -7.34
CA ALA A 26 -2.25 16.99 -8.67
C ALA A 26 -3.21 18.19 -8.68
N THR A 27 -4.22 18.22 -7.81
CA THR A 27 -5.15 19.35 -7.69
C THR A 27 -4.57 20.53 -6.90
N GLY A 28 -3.33 20.45 -6.44
CA GLY A 28 -2.68 21.51 -5.66
C GLY A 28 -3.16 21.61 -4.21
N GLN A 29 -3.99 20.68 -3.76
CA GLN A 29 -4.26 20.52 -2.33
C GLN A 29 -2.99 19.97 -1.67
N LEU A 30 -2.63 20.52 -0.51
CA LEU A 30 -1.44 20.12 0.24
C LEU A 30 -1.61 18.67 0.75
N ALA A 31 -1.39 17.70 -0.13
CA ALA A 31 -1.39 16.30 0.21
C ALA A 31 -0.35 16.09 1.31
N LYS A 32 -0.75 15.53 2.44
CA LYS A 32 0.13 15.29 3.58
C LYS A 32 1.30 14.41 3.12
N SER A 33 2.46 15.02 2.87
CA SER A 33 3.64 14.34 2.31
C SER A 33 4.08 13.12 3.15
N THR A 34 3.83 13.17 4.46
CA THR A 34 4.01 12.07 5.41
C THR A 34 3.09 10.87 5.11
N GLU A 35 1.83 11.07 4.72
CA GLU A 35 0.91 9.99 4.35
C GLU A 35 1.36 9.29 3.08
N PHE A 36 1.83 10.04 2.08
CA PHE A 36 2.46 9.45 0.89
C PHE A 36 3.61 8.51 1.24
N LYS A 37 4.48 8.94 2.16
CA LYS A 37 5.61 8.11 2.63
C LYS A 37 5.13 6.88 3.41
N LYS A 38 4.07 7.01 4.21
CA LYS A 38 3.46 5.91 4.97
C LYS A 38 2.84 4.86 4.05
N VAL A 39 2.01 5.26 3.09
CA VAL A 39 1.35 4.37 2.12
C VAL A 39 2.39 3.60 1.30
N ARG A 40 3.42 4.28 0.76
CA ARG A 40 4.52 3.61 0.03
C ARG A 40 5.24 2.56 0.89
N LYS A 41 5.54 2.86 2.16
CA LYS A 41 6.18 1.90 3.07
C LYS A 41 5.28 0.70 3.39
N ASN A 42 3.98 0.92 3.55
CA ASN A 42 3.03 -0.15 3.84
C ASN A 42 2.89 -1.11 2.64
N ILE A 43 2.80 -0.57 1.43
CA ILE A 43 2.80 -1.37 0.18
C ILE A 43 4.06 -2.24 0.11
N ALA A 44 5.23 -1.65 0.37
CA ALA A 44 6.50 -2.39 0.36
C ALA A 44 6.50 -3.55 1.36
N ARG A 45 6.06 -3.31 2.61
CA ARG A 45 5.98 -4.35 3.65
C ARG A 45 5.07 -5.50 3.26
N ILE A 46 3.89 -5.22 2.71
CA ILE A 46 2.95 -6.27 2.28
C ILE A 46 3.55 -7.11 1.16
N LYS A 47 4.16 -6.47 0.16
CA LYS A 47 4.85 -7.19 -0.93
C LYS A 47 5.97 -8.08 -0.39
N THR A 48 6.75 -7.60 0.59
CA THR A 48 7.78 -8.42 1.25
C THR A 48 7.17 -9.63 1.95
N ILE A 49 6.14 -9.45 2.79
CA ILE A 49 5.47 -10.56 3.49
C ILE A 49 4.87 -11.56 2.49
N MET A 50 4.26 -11.08 1.40
CA MET A 50 3.73 -11.96 0.36
C MET A 50 4.84 -12.78 -0.31
N LYS A 51 6.01 -12.17 -0.55
CA LYS A 51 7.17 -12.85 -1.13
C LYS A 51 7.79 -13.86 -0.16
N GLU A 52 7.89 -13.50 1.12
CA GLU A 52 8.35 -14.42 2.17
C GLU A 52 7.44 -15.64 2.29
N LYS A 53 6.12 -15.43 2.27
CA LYS A 53 5.15 -16.53 2.27
C LYS A 53 5.30 -17.43 1.05
N GLN A 54 5.38 -16.84 -0.15
CA GLN A 54 5.59 -17.60 -1.38
C GLN A 54 6.89 -18.42 -1.38
N ASN A 55 7.93 -17.96 -0.69
CA ASN A 55 9.20 -18.68 -0.60
C ASN A 55 9.22 -19.75 0.51
N ASN A 56 8.30 -19.66 1.48
CA ASN A 56 8.19 -20.58 2.62
C ASN A 56 7.09 -21.65 2.44
N ASP A 57 6.24 -21.49 1.42
CA ASP A 57 5.28 -22.48 0.90
C ASP A 57 5.93 -23.32 -0.22
#